data_AF-A0A6L8MCP7-F1
#
_entry.id   AF-A0A6L8MCP7-F1
#
_cell.length_a   1.000
_cell.length_b   1.000
_cell.length_c   1.000
_cell.angle_alpha   90.00
_cell.angle_beta   90.00
_cell.angle_gamma   90.00
#
_symmetry.space_group_name_H-M   'P 1'
#
loop_
_entity.id
_entity.type
_entity.pdbx_description
1 polymer ?
#
loop_
_entity_poly.entity_id
_entity_poly.type
_entity_poly.pdbx_seq_one_letter_code
_entity_poly.pdbx_strand_id
1 'polypeptide(L)'
;MSLVTSFSTAQIAALSTNTIAALATEDVAGLNSDQFAALTTTQFSVLTSRQIAVITTTQLSLGLTTNQVAALSTLQTGALSSTQVGALTTNALVALNTVDFAALKTAAMAGLNSDQIKVLSTDQIVALTTTQAGSLGSDQTQSLTTNQIVSLQSADAAALKTSVIAALSSNQVHALTTENIAGLKSAQFAAMTSDQLAGLSTDQIVAMGSAQFSGWNSSQFNALSTNNIAAIETRDLVGLKTSIIATLSSDQFKVLTTDQVQALTSGQFAAISTDNLNALSTNQIVAIGTNQAAALTSA
;
A
#
# COMPACT_ATOMS: atom_id res chain seq x y z
N MET A 1 -25.57 -17.96 35.20
CA MET A 1 -24.70 -18.88 34.44
C MET A 1 -25.41 -19.21 33.15
N SER A 2 -24.72 -19.16 32.01
CA SER A 2 -25.27 -19.65 30.75
C SER A 2 -25.55 -21.14 30.88
N LEU A 3 -26.72 -21.61 30.43
CA LEU A 3 -27.04 -23.04 30.38
C LEU A 3 -26.26 -23.75 29.25
N VAL A 4 -25.84 -22.99 28.23
CA VAL A 4 -25.18 -23.50 27.03
C VAL A 4 -23.80 -24.09 27.34
N THR A 5 -23.13 -23.62 28.40
CA THR A 5 -21.83 -24.15 28.84
C THR A 5 -21.92 -25.61 29.33
N SER A 6 -23.12 -26.09 29.70
CA SER A 6 -23.32 -27.48 30.14
C SER A 6 -23.59 -28.46 29.00
N PHE A 7 -23.79 -27.99 27.77
CA PHE A 7 -24.15 -28.84 26.63
C PHE A 7 -22.91 -29.49 26.01
N SER A 8 -23.03 -30.73 25.53
CA SER A 8 -22.00 -31.34 24.70
C SER A 8 -21.95 -30.71 23.30
N THR A 9 -20.84 -30.90 22.59
CA THR A 9 -20.70 -30.45 21.19
C THR A 9 -21.82 -31.00 20.29
N ALA A 10 -22.23 -32.26 20.50
CA ALA A 10 -23.33 -32.87 19.78
C ALA A 10 -24.69 -32.21 20.10
N GLN A 11 -24.92 -31.82 21.36
CA GLN A 11 -26.13 -31.09 21.74
C GLN A 11 -26.16 -29.70 21.13
N ILE A 12 -25.02 -28.99 21.08
CA ILE A 12 -24.90 -27.70 20.40
C ILE A 12 -25.20 -27.84 18.90
N ALA A 13 -24.58 -28.81 18.23
CA ALA A 13 -24.81 -29.07 16.80
C ALA A 13 -26.27 -29.46 16.48
N ALA A 14 -27.01 -30.01 17.46
CA ALA A 14 -28.41 -30.39 17.31
C ALA A 14 -29.42 -29.24 17.55
N LEU A 15 -28.97 -28.07 18.01
CA LEU A 15 -29.86 -26.92 18.23
C LEU A 15 -30.44 -26.40 16.91
N SER A 16 -31.70 -25.95 16.93
CA SER A 16 -32.28 -25.32 15.74
C SER A 16 -31.63 -23.96 15.46
N THR A 17 -31.64 -23.52 14.20
CA THR A 17 -31.20 -22.15 13.83
C THR A 17 -31.97 -21.07 14.57
N ASN A 18 -33.27 -21.26 14.80
CA ASN A 18 -34.09 -20.34 15.60
C ASN A 18 -33.60 -20.26 17.05
N THR A 19 -33.18 -21.39 17.64
CA THR A 19 -32.59 -21.42 18.99
C THR A 19 -31.27 -20.66 19.01
N ILE A 20 -30.40 -20.88 18.02
CA ILE A 20 -29.10 -20.20 17.92
C ILE A 20 -29.28 -18.69 17.75
N ALA A 21 -30.18 -18.25 16.88
CA ALA A 21 -30.48 -16.83 16.67
C ALA A 21 -31.08 -16.16 17.92
N ALA A 22 -31.74 -16.93 18.79
CA ALA A 22 -32.34 -16.44 20.03
C ALA A 22 -31.39 -16.47 21.25
N LEU A 23 -30.18 -17.02 21.14
CA LEU A 23 -29.22 -17.04 22.25
C LEU A 23 -28.88 -15.62 22.71
N ALA A 24 -28.79 -15.42 24.02
CA ALA A 24 -28.30 -14.15 24.56
C ALA A 24 -26.81 -13.97 24.21
N THR A 25 -26.32 -12.74 24.23
CA THR A 25 -24.91 -12.44 23.97
C THR A 25 -23.99 -13.12 24.98
N GLU A 26 -24.44 -13.24 26.22
CA GLU A 26 -23.71 -13.91 27.31
C GLU A 26 -23.63 -15.43 27.11
N ASP A 27 -24.63 -16.03 26.44
CA ASP A 27 -24.61 -17.45 26.10
C ASP A 27 -23.61 -17.73 24.99
N VAL A 28 -23.59 -16.88 23.96
CA VAL A 28 -22.63 -17.00 22.85
C VAL A 28 -21.20 -16.81 23.35
N ALA A 29 -20.95 -15.79 24.18
CA ALA A 29 -19.63 -15.57 24.78
C ALA A 29 -19.23 -16.70 25.76
N GLY A 30 -20.21 -17.41 26.31
CA GLY A 30 -19.99 -18.53 27.23
C GLY A 30 -19.56 -19.83 26.58
N LEU A 31 -19.82 -20.04 25.28
CA LEU A 31 -19.41 -21.25 24.56
C LEU A 31 -17.89 -21.43 24.62
N ASN A 32 -17.40 -22.61 25.03
CA ASN A 32 -15.98 -22.93 24.89
C ASN A 32 -15.59 -23.16 23.42
N SER A 33 -14.29 -23.31 23.12
CA SER A 33 -13.80 -23.46 21.75
C SER A 33 -14.39 -24.68 21.02
N ASP A 34 -14.55 -25.80 21.71
CA ASP A 34 -15.06 -27.06 21.12
C ASP A 34 -16.56 -26.94 20.82
N GLN A 35 -17.33 -26.35 21.73
CA GLN A 35 -18.75 -26.06 21.53
C GLN A 35 -18.97 -25.06 20.40
N PHE A 36 -18.13 -24.02 20.33
CA PHE A 36 -18.17 -23.02 19.28
C PHE A 36 -17.83 -23.63 17.91
N ALA A 37 -16.81 -24.50 17.85
CA ALA A 37 -16.47 -25.27 16.64
C ALA A 37 -17.59 -26.22 16.20
N ALA A 38 -18.40 -26.70 17.14
CA ALA A 38 -19.51 -27.61 16.85
C ALA A 38 -20.73 -26.93 16.21
N LEU A 39 -20.80 -25.59 16.19
CA LEU A 39 -21.84 -24.87 15.45
C LEU A 39 -21.72 -25.19 13.95
N THR A 40 -22.78 -25.75 13.39
CA THR A 40 -22.87 -25.98 11.94
C THR A 40 -22.82 -24.66 11.16
N THR A 41 -22.44 -24.71 9.88
CA THR A 41 -22.42 -23.50 9.03
C THR A 41 -23.78 -22.82 8.94
N THR A 42 -24.87 -23.59 8.90
CA THR A 42 -26.24 -23.05 8.90
C THR A 42 -26.59 -22.35 10.22
N GLN A 43 -26.18 -22.91 11.36
CA GLN A 43 -26.34 -22.25 12.66
C GLN A 43 -25.48 -20.99 12.78
N PHE A 44 -24.25 -21.03 12.27
CA PHE A 44 -23.34 -19.90 12.30
C PHE A 44 -23.88 -18.72 11.47
N SER A 45 -24.45 -19.01 10.29
CA SER A 45 -25.00 -17.99 9.38
C SER A 45 -26.18 -17.19 9.96
N VAL A 46 -26.87 -17.72 10.97
CA VAL A 46 -28.02 -17.04 11.60
C VAL A 46 -27.65 -16.23 12.85
N LEU A 47 -26.37 -16.20 13.25
CA LEU A 47 -25.91 -15.35 14.35
C LEU A 47 -26.11 -13.87 14.01
N THR A 48 -26.68 -13.11 14.93
CA THR A 48 -26.83 -11.66 14.74
C THR A 48 -25.49 -10.94 14.87
N SER A 49 -25.34 -9.75 14.29
CA SER A 49 -24.15 -8.91 14.48
C SER A 49 -23.86 -8.60 15.95
N ARG A 50 -24.89 -8.55 16.82
CA ARG A 50 -24.71 -8.39 18.27
C ARG A 50 -24.05 -9.61 18.91
N GLN A 51 -24.43 -10.82 18.47
CA GLN A 51 -23.81 -12.07 18.92
C GLN A 51 -22.38 -12.21 18.36
N ILE A 52 -22.15 -11.81 17.10
CA ILE A 52 -20.79 -11.79 16.53
C ILE A 52 -19.87 -10.86 17.33
N ALA A 53 -20.35 -9.67 17.71
CA ALA A 53 -19.55 -8.68 18.42
C ALA A 53 -19.06 -9.14 19.82
N VAL A 54 -19.66 -10.19 20.39
CA VAL A 54 -19.27 -10.74 21.71
C VAL A 54 -18.50 -12.06 21.61
N ILE A 55 -18.22 -12.56 20.40
CA ILE A 55 -17.36 -13.73 20.22
C ILE A 55 -15.97 -13.39 20.76
N THR A 56 -15.48 -14.22 21.66
CA THR A 56 -14.19 -14.06 22.33
C THR A 56 -13.03 -14.41 21.39
N THR A 57 -11.84 -13.89 21.69
CA THR A 57 -10.63 -14.20 20.93
C THR A 57 -10.24 -15.68 21.02
N THR A 58 -10.52 -16.36 22.14
CA THR A 58 -10.30 -17.81 22.29
C THR A 58 -11.21 -18.63 21.38
N GLN A 59 -12.48 -18.22 21.23
CA GLN A 59 -13.38 -18.87 20.27
C GLN A 59 -12.91 -18.68 18.83
N LEU A 60 -12.41 -17.49 18.48
CA LEU A 60 -11.89 -17.22 17.13
C LEU A 60 -10.59 -17.97 16.83
N SER A 61 -9.66 -18.03 17.80
CA SER A 61 -8.34 -18.62 17.57
C SER A 61 -8.32 -20.15 17.66
N LEU A 62 -9.22 -20.75 18.46
CA LEU A 62 -9.23 -22.20 18.72
C LEU A 62 -10.49 -22.91 18.20
N GLY A 63 -11.61 -22.20 18.07
CA GLY A 63 -12.90 -22.80 17.73
C GLY A 63 -13.44 -22.46 16.34
N LEU A 64 -12.97 -21.39 15.70
CA LEU A 64 -13.52 -20.96 14.41
C LEU A 64 -12.92 -21.79 13.27
N THR A 65 -13.80 -22.44 12.51
CA THR A 65 -13.43 -23.22 11.31
C THR A 65 -13.52 -22.36 10.04
N THR A 66 -12.77 -22.72 9.00
CA THR A 66 -12.82 -22.02 7.70
C THR A 66 -14.19 -22.15 7.02
N ASN A 67 -14.91 -23.25 7.23
CA ASN A 67 -16.27 -23.43 6.72
C ASN A 67 -17.26 -22.47 7.40
N GLN A 68 -17.10 -22.20 8.70
CA GLN A 68 -17.91 -21.20 9.40
C GLN A 68 -17.58 -19.78 8.93
N VAL A 69 -16.30 -19.48 8.67
CA VAL A 69 -15.90 -18.19 8.07
C VAL A 69 -16.54 -17.99 6.70
N ALA A 70 -16.51 -19.01 5.83
CA ALA A 70 -17.14 -18.95 4.52
C ALA A 70 -18.68 -18.82 4.58
N ALA A 71 -19.28 -19.12 5.74
CA ALA A 71 -20.72 -18.97 5.99
C ALA A 71 -21.09 -17.62 6.64
N LEU A 72 -20.12 -16.75 6.93
CA LEU A 72 -20.39 -15.39 7.38
C LEU A 72 -21.10 -14.61 6.27
N SER A 73 -22.04 -13.77 6.69
CA SER A 73 -22.57 -12.70 5.86
C SER A 73 -21.69 -11.46 5.99
N THR A 74 -21.76 -10.61 4.97
CA THR A 74 -21.08 -9.31 4.92
C THR A 74 -21.40 -8.43 6.13
N LEU A 75 -22.63 -8.48 6.64
CA LEU A 75 -23.05 -7.71 7.82
C LEU A 75 -22.44 -8.26 9.13
N GLN A 76 -22.25 -9.58 9.23
CA GLN A 76 -21.56 -10.20 10.36
C GLN A 76 -20.07 -9.88 10.31
N THR A 77 -19.42 -9.98 9.13
CA THR A 77 -18.00 -9.62 8.96
C THR A 77 -17.75 -8.14 9.30
N GLY A 78 -18.61 -7.23 8.86
CA GLY A 78 -18.54 -5.80 9.21
C GLY A 78 -18.82 -5.47 10.69
N ALA A 79 -19.26 -6.45 11.48
CA ALA A 79 -19.45 -6.32 12.93
C ALA A 79 -18.21 -6.69 13.74
N LEU A 80 -17.20 -7.33 13.12
CA LEU A 80 -15.96 -7.71 13.79
C LEU A 80 -15.20 -6.46 14.28
N SER A 81 -14.72 -6.54 15.52
CA SER A 81 -13.82 -5.55 16.11
C SER A 81 -12.36 -5.80 15.72
N SER A 82 -11.48 -4.83 15.99
CA SER A 82 -10.03 -5.00 15.79
C SER A 82 -9.44 -6.15 16.60
N THR A 83 -9.85 -6.29 17.86
CA THR A 83 -9.40 -7.39 18.73
C THR A 83 -9.82 -8.76 18.19
N GLN A 84 -11.02 -8.84 17.61
CA GLN A 84 -11.50 -10.07 16.99
C GLN A 84 -10.77 -10.38 15.68
N VAL A 85 -10.58 -9.39 14.81
CA VAL A 85 -9.80 -9.56 13.57
C VAL A 85 -8.37 -10.00 13.88
N GLY A 86 -7.71 -9.39 14.87
CA GLY A 86 -6.36 -9.78 15.28
C GLY A 86 -6.26 -11.18 15.91
N ALA A 87 -7.38 -11.77 16.34
CA ALA A 87 -7.45 -13.13 16.87
C ALA A 87 -7.80 -14.19 15.82
N LEU A 88 -8.19 -13.79 14.60
CA LEU A 88 -8.44 -14.74 13.52
C LEU A 88 -7.15 -15.49 13.15
N THR A 89 -7.27 -16.79 12.91
CA THR A 89 -6.15 -17.55 12.32
C THR A 89 -5.89 -17.07 10.90
N THR A 90 -4.68 -17.30 10.39
CA THR A 90 -4.33 -17.01 8.99
C THR A 90 -5.24 -17.75 8.01
N ASN A 91 -5.59 -19.01 8.30
CA ASN A 91 -6.53 -19.81 7.51
C ASN A 91 -7.95 -19.21 7.51
N ALA A 92 -8.42 -18.73 8.66
CA ALA A 92 -9.71 -18.04 8.75
C ALA A 92 -9.70 -16.75 7.92
N LEU A 93 -8.64 -15.95 8.01
CA LEU A 93 -8.54 -14.71 7.25
C LEU A 93 -8.54 -14.94 5.74
N VAL A 94 -7.82 -15.94 5.25
CA VAL A 94 -7.78 -16.30 3.81
C VAL A 94 -9.11 -16.94 3.35
N ALA A 95 -9.89 -17.54 4.24
CA ALA A 95 -11.20 -18.09 3.93
C ALA A 95 -12.30 -17.02 3.74
N LEU A 96 -12.07 -15.77 4.16
CA LEU A 96 -12.98 -14.67 3.84
C LEU A 96 -12.94 -14.39 2.33
N ASN A 97 -14.10 -14.45 1.69
CA ASN A 97 -14.24 -13.98 0.32
C ASN A 97 -13.97 -12.46 0.25
N THR A 98 -13.70 -11.97 -0.96
CA THR A 98 -13.32 -10.58 -1.20
C THR A 98 -14.38 -9.57 -0.79
N VAL A 99 -15.67 -9.90 -0.96
CA VAL A 99 -16.79 -9.02 -0.58
C VAL A 99 -16.86 -8.84 0.93
N ASP A 100 -16.70 -9.93 1.69
CA ASP A 100 -16.74 -9.89 3.14
C ASP A 100 -15.47 -9.26 3.71
N PHE A 101 -14.31 -9.52 3.11
CA PHE A 101 -13.06 -8.85 3.48
C PHE A 101 -13.18 -7.32 3.30
N ALA A 102 -13.74 -6.86 2.18
CA ALA A 102 -14.01 -5.46 1.91
C ALA A 102 -15.01 -4.83 2.90
N ALA A 103 -15.83 -5.62 3.59
CA ALA A 103 -16.78 -5.13 4.59
C ALA A 103 -16.15 -4.86 5.97
N LEU A 104 -14.90 -5.28 6.21
CA LEU A 104 -14.19 -4.95 7.44
C LEU A 104 -14.04 -3.44 7.59
N LYS A 105 -14.39 -2.89 8.75
CA LYS A 105 -14.19 -1.45 9.00
C LYS A 105 -12.71 -1.13 9.08
N THR A 106 -12.31 0.11 8.76
CA THR A 106 -10.92 0.58 8.92
C THR A 106 -10.39 0.36 10.34
N ALA A 107 -11.23 0.55 11.36
CA ALA A 107 -10.88 0.24 12.74
C ALA A 107 -10.56 -1.25 12.95
N ALA A 108 -11.28 -2.15 12.30
CA ALA A 108 -11.03 -3.59 12.38
C ALA A 108 -9.75 -3.98 11.62
N MET A 109 -9.49 -3.35 10.46
CA MET A 109 -8.26 -3.52 9.69
C MET A 109 -7.01 -3.21 10.52
N ALA A 110 -7.07 -2.23 11.43
CA ALA A 110 -5.97 -1.90 12.35
C ALA A 110 -5.61 -3.06 13.31
N GLY A 111 -6.48 -4.06 13.48
CA GLY A 111 -6.22 -5.26 14.26
C GLY A 111 -5.39 -6.32 13.55
N LEU A 112 -5.18 -6.21 12.23
CA LEU A 112 -4.39 -7.18 11.47
C LEU A 112 -2.91 -7.12 11.87
N ASN A 113 -2.37 -8.28 12.22
CA ASN A 113 -0.95 -8.45 12.53
C ASN A 113 -0.12 -8.84 11.28
N SER A 114 1.20 -8.87 11.42
CA SER A 114 2.12 -9.11 10.30
C SER A 114 1.97 -10.49 9.66
N ASP A 115 1.72 -11.54 10.44
CA ASP A 115 1.52 -12.90 9.91
C ASP A 115 0.21 -13.01 9.12
N GLN A 116 -0.83 -12.33 9.60
CA GLN A 116 -2.11 -12.20 8.91
C GLN A 116 -1.98 -11.42 7.59
N ILE A 117 -1.27 -10.29 7.58
CA ILE A 117 -1.05 -9.51 6.36
C ILE A 117 -0.28 -10.31 5.30
N LYS A 118 0.77 -11.04 5.70
CA LYS A 118 1.60 -11.82 4.76
C LYS A 118 0.84 -12.91 4.02
N VAL A 119 -0.24 -13.45 4.61
CA VAL A 119 -1.04 -14.52 3.98
C VAL A 119 -2.21 -14.01 3.14
N LEU A 120 -2.53 -12.71 3.18
CA LEU A 120 -3.61 -12.16 2.36
C LEU A 120 -3.39 -12.49 0.88
N SER A 121 -4.43 -12.98 0.21
CA SER A 121 -4.37 -13.19 -1.23
C SER A 121 -4.29 -11.87 -1.98
N THR A 122 -3.77 -11.89 -3.20
CA THR A 122 -3.79 -10.72 -4.09
C THR A 122 -5.20 -10.24 -4.37
N ASP A 123 -6.17 -11.16 -4.46
CA ASP A 123 -7.59 -10.81 -4.64
C ASP A 123 -8.17 -10.06 -3.44
N GLN A 124 -7.75 -10.41 -2.22
CA GLN A 124 -8.13 -9.66 -1.00
C GLN A 124 -7.47 -8.28 -0.94
N ILE A 125 -6.24 -8.13 -1.47
CA ILE A 125 -5.60 -6.82 -1.61
C ILE A 125 -6.35 -5.96 -2.63
N VAL A 126 -6.70 -6.51 -3.79
CA VAL A 126 -7.51 -5.82 -4.82
C VAL A 126 -8.91 -5.46 -4.30
N ALA A 127 -9.46 -6.24 -3.37
CA ALA A 127 -10.77 -5.99 -2.78
C ALA A 127 -10.77 -4.85 -1.74
N LEU A 128 -9.62 -4.33 -1.34
CA LEU A 128 -9.56 -3.19 -0.44
C LEU A 128 -10.29 -2.01 -1.06
N THR A 129 -11.11 -1.35 -0.26
CA THR A 129 -11.56 0.01 -0.58
C THR A 129 -10.38 0.97 -0.41
N THR A 130 -10.37 2.04 -1.18
CA THR A 130 -9.36 3.11 -1.06
C THR A 130 -9.31 3.74 0.33
N THR A 131 -10.43 3.76 1.06
CA THR A 131 -10.45 4.20 2.46
C THR A 131 -9.77 3.21 3.41
N GLN A 132 -9.92 1.89 3.18
CA GLN A 132 -9.16 0.88 3.93
C GLN A 132 -7.68 0.96 3.62
N ALA A 133 -7.29 1.05 2.34
CA ALA A 133 -5.90 1.20 1.94
C ALA A 133 -5.25 2.43 2.60
N GLY A 134 -5.90 3.60 2.53
CA GLY A 134 -5.41 4.82 3.18
C GLY A 134 -5.40 4.77 4.71
N SER A 135 -6.07 3.80 5.33
CA SER A 135 -6.07 3.60 6.79
C SER A 135 -4.92 2.72 7.28
N LEU A 136 -4.25 1.96 6.39
CA LEU A 136 -3.15 1.08 6.75
C LEU A 136 -2.01 1.85 7.43
N GLY A 137 -1.46 1.24 8.48
CA GLY A 137 -0.28 1.74 9.18
C GLY A 137 1.04 1.30 8.53
N SER A 138 2.15 1.89 8.98
CA SER A 138 3.48 1.56 8.49
C SER A 138 3.86 0.10 8.77
N ASP A 139 3.47 -0.47 9.92
CA ASP A 139 3.78 -1.87 10.26
C ASP A 139 3.03 -2.87 9.36
N GLN A 140 1.77 -2.56 9.06
CA GLN A 140 0.92 -3.37 8.19
C GLN A 140 1.44 -3.33 6.76
N THR A 141 1.77 -2.14 6.27
CA THR A 141 2.25 -1.97 4.90
C THR A 141 3.64 -2.58 4.71
N GLN A 142 4.54 -2.47 5.70
CA GLN A 142 5.83 -3.16 5.68
C GLN A 142 5.68 -4.69 5.70
N SER A 143 4.58 -5.22 6.22
CA SER A 143 4.30 -6.66 6.22
C SER A 143 3.80 -7.19 4.87
N LEU A 144 3.44 -6.30 3.93
CA LEU A 144 3.01 -6.70 2.58
C LEU A 144 4.18 -7.29 1.80
N THR A 145 3.93 -8.41 1.13
CA THR A 145 4.84 -8.98 0.15
C THR A 145 4.87 -8.13 -1.13
N THR A 146 5.91 -8.28 -1.95
CA THR A 146 6.00 -7.59 -3.25
C THR A 146 4.86 -7.98 -4.19
N ASN A 147 4.39 -9.23 -4.16
CA ASN A 147 3.23 -9.67 -4.97
C ASN A 147 1.94 -8.95 -4.55
N GLN A 148 1.76 -8.73 -3.26
CA GLN A 148 0.63 -7.94 -2.74
C GLN A 148 0.76 -6.47 -3.13
N ILE A 149 1.97 -5.88 -3.07
CA ILE A 149 2.21 -4.51 -3.54
C ILE A 149 1.89 -4.35 -5.03
N VAL A 150 2.32 -5.28 -5.88
CA VAL A 150 1.99 -5.29 -7.32
C VAL A 150 0.48 -5.33 -7.56
N SER A 151 -0.28 -5.92 -6.64
CA SER A 151 -1.74 -6.06 -6.75
C SER A 151 -2.51 -4.85 -6.22
N LEU A 152 -1.83 -3.85 -5.63
CA LEU A 152 -2.50 -2.61 -5.19
C LEU A 152 -3.03 -1.85 -6.39
N GLN A 153 -4.30 -1.40 -6.31
CA GLN A 153 -4.84 -0.51 -7.31
C GLN A 153 -4.17 0.87 -7.22
N SER A 154 -4.08 1.59 -8.33
CA SER A 154 -3.45 2.92 -8.39
C SER A 154 -4.07 3.93 -7.43
N ALA A 155 -5.40 3.91 -7.29
CA ALA A 155 -6.12 4.74 -6.32
C ALA A 155 -5.74 4.43 -4.86
N ASP A 156 -5.50 3.16 -4.54
CA ASP A 156 -5.15 2.70 -3.19
C ASP A 156 -3.72 3.11 -2.82
N ALA A 157 -2.77 2.93 -3.75
CA ALA A 157 -1.40 3.41 -3.60
C ALA A 157 -1.36 4.94 -3.40
N ALA A 158 -2.18 5.69 -4.15
CA ALA A 158 -2.29 7.15 -4.03
C ALA A 158 -2.99 7.63 -2.74
N ALA A 159 -3.70 6.74 -2.04
CA ALA A 159 -4.34 7.01 -0.75
C ALA A 159 -3.42 6.73 0.45
N LEU A 160 -2.30 6.01 0.26
CA LEU A 160 -1.32 5.77 1.32
C LEU A 160 -0.73 7.08 1.85
N LYS A 161 -0.62 7.18 3.17
CA LYS A 161 -0.02 8.34 3.85
C LYS A 161 1.47 8.44 3.53
N THR A 162 2.02 9.66 3.55
CA THR A 162 3.46 9.89 3.34
C THR A 162 4.33 9.14 4.35
N SER A 163 3.89 9.01 5.61
CA SER A 163 4.56 8.22 6.64
C SER A 163 4.60 6.72 6.35
N VAL A 164 3.62 6.21 5.58
CA VAL A 164 3.58 4.81 5.14
C VAL A 164 4.53 4.62 3.97
N ILE A 165 4.50 5.52 2.99
CA ILE A 165 5.43 5.50 1.84
C ILE A 165 6.89 5.56 2.32
N ALA A 166 7.21 6.43 3.27
CA ALA A 166 8.55 6.54 3.85
C ALA A 166 9.01 5.26 4.58
N ALA A 167 8.08 4.41 5.02
CA ALA A 167 8.37 3.19 5.77
C ALA A 167 8.48 1.95 4.87
N LEU A 168 8.12 2.02 3.59
CA LEU A 168 8.28 0.90 2.66
C LEU A 168 9.75 0.49 2.54
N SER A 169 10.03 -0.80 2.35
CA SER A 169 11.37 -1.23 1.92
C SER A 169 11.63 -0.84 0.46
N SER A 170 12.90 -0.73 0.04
CA SER A 170 13.25 -0.49 -1.36
C SER A 170 12.65 -1.57 -2.28
N ASN A 171 12.63 -2.83 -1.85
CA ASN A 171 12.00 -3.91 -2.62
C ASN A 171 10.49 -3.69 -2.84
N GLN A 172 9.79 -3.15 -1.85
CA GLN A 172 8.36 -2.82 -2.00
C GLN A 172 8.16 -1.60 -2.90
N VAL A 173 9.00 -0.55 -2.78
CA VAL A 173 8.93 0.61 -3.69
C VAL A 173 9.22 0.18 -5.13
N HIS A 174 10.23 -0.64 -5.36
CA HIS A 174 10.57 -1.16 -6.69
C HIS A 174 9.50 -2.12 -7.26
N ALA A 175 8.67 -2.73 -6.40
CA ALA A 175 7.55 -3.56 -6.82
C ALA A 175 6.30 -2.75 -7.25
N LEU A 176 6.25 -1.44 -7.00
CA LEU A 176 5.15 -0.60 -7.46
C LEU A 176 5.08 -0.61 -8.99
N THR A 177 3.89 -0.83 -9.53
CA THR A 177 3.68 -0.80 -10.98
C THR A 177 3.83 0.62 -11.52
N THR A 178 4.04 0.76 -12.82
CA THR A 178 4.04 2.07 -13.49
C THR A 178 2.72 2.81 -13.29
N GLU A 179 1.60 2.10 -13.21
CA GLU A 179 0.29 2.69 -12.90
C GLU A 179 0.23 3.25 -11.48
N ASN A 180 0.78 2.52 -10.50
CA ASN A 180 0.88 3.04 -9.13
C ASN A 180 1.77 4.29 -9.09
N ILE A 181 2.95 4.24 -9.72
CA ILE A 181 3.90 5.36 -9.78
C ILE A 181 3.28 6.61 -10.41
N ALA A 182 2.53 6.45 -11.51
CA ALA A 182 1.82 7.55 -12.16
C ALA A 182 0.72 8.15 -11.25
N GLY A 183 0.08 7.33 -10.41
CA GLY A 183 -0.95 7.76 -9.46
C GLY A 183 -0.42 8.43 -8.18
N LEU A 184 0.85 8.21 -7.82
CA LEU A 184 1.44 8.80 -6.62
C LEU A 184 1.58 10.33 -6.73
N LYS A 185 1.40 11.00 -5.60
CA LYS A 185 1.45 12.47 -5.46
C LYS A 185 2.87 12.94 -5.19
N SER A 186 3.16 14.19 -5.53
CA SER A 186 4.48 14.82 -5.26
C SER A 186 4.92 14.73 -3.80
N ALA A 187 3.98 14.88 -2.85
CA ALA A 187 4.27 14.74 -1.42
C ALA A 187 4.67 13.30 -1.02
N GLN A 188 4.20 12.28 -1.73
CA GLN A 188 4.60 10.89 -1.49
C GLN A 188 6.03 10.64 -1.98
N PHE A 189 6.42 11.17 -3.14
CA PHE A 189 7.82 11.15 -3.58
C PHE A 189 8.74 11.95 -2.64
N ALA A 190 8.29 13.11 -2.17
CA ALA A 190 9.05 13.92 -1.22
C ALA A 190 9.33 13.17 0.10
N ALA A 191 8.50 12.20 0.46
CA ALA A 191 8.65 11.39 1.67
C ALA A 191 9.55 10.15 1.49
N MET A 192 9.86 9.77 0.24
CA MET A 192 10.73 8.61 -0.03
C MET A 192 12.19 8.90 0.34
N THR A 193 12.93 7.88 0.75
CA THR A 193 14.36 7.98 1.02
C THR A 193 15.17 7.85 -0.27
N SER A 194 16.42 8.29 -0.25
CA SER A 194 17.36 8.08 -1.36
C SER A 194 17.52 6.59 -1.68
N ASP A 195 17.55 5.72 -0.67
CA ASP A 195 17.70 4.26 -0.83
C ASP A 195 16.46 3.58 -1.44
N GLN A 196 15.27 4.13 -1.23
CA GLN A 196 14.03 3.65 -1.86
C GLN A 196 13.96 4.02 -3.34
N LEU A 197 14.57 5.13 -3.73
CA LEU A 197 14.59 5.65 -5.10
C LEU A 197 15.78 5.08 -5.89
N ALA A 198 16.84 4.70 -5.19
CA ALA A 198 17.97 3.98 -5.74
C ALA A 198 17.52 2.57 -6.20
N GLY A 199 17.38 2.40 -7.52
CA GLY A 199 16.98 1.12 -8.11
C GLY A 199 15.60 1.12 -8.76
N LEU A 200 14.91 2.27 -8.82
CA LEU A 200 13.76 2.43 -9.71
C LEU A 200 14.14 2.03 -11.14
N SER A 201 13.23 1.34 -11.83
CA SER A 201 13.41 1.00 -13.24
C SER A 201 13.25 2.25 -14.12
N THR A 202 13.77 2.21 -15.34
CA THR A 202 13.53 3.27 -16.32
C THR A 202 12.05 3.40 -16.66
N ASP A 203 11.30 2.29 -16.67
CA ASP A 203 9.85 2.30 -16.92
C ASP A 203 9.10 3.03 -15.79
N GLN A 204 9.52 2.85 -14.54
CA GLN A 204 8.96 3.61 -13.40
C GLN A 204 9.28 5.10 -13.53
N ILE A 205 10.48 5.47 -13.96
CA ILE A 205 10.83 6.88 -14.21
C ILE A 205 9.99 7.49 -15.34
N VAL A 206 9.81 6.77 -16.45
CA VAL A 206 8.96 7.20 -17.59
C VAL A 206 7.50 7.35 -17.19
N ALA A 207 7.02 6.57 -16.21
CA ALA A 207 5.65 6.67 -15.71
C ALA A 207 5.38 7.92 -14.85
N MET A 208 6.42 8.64 -14.41
CA MET A 208 6.28 9.85 -13.60
C MET A 208 6.01 11.08 -14.48
N GLY A 209 5.26 12.05 -13.94
CA GLY A 209 5.07 13.35 -14.56
C GLY A 209 5.86 14.49 -13.87
N SER A 210 5.88 15.66 -14.51
CA SER A 210 6.47 16.90 -13.95
C SER A 210 5.99 17.22 -12.52
N ALA A 211 4.73 16.97 -12.20
CA ALA A 211 4.18 17.18 -10.87
C ALA A 211 4.90 16.30 -9.83
N GLN A 212 5.16 15.02 -10.14
CA GLN A 212 5.90 14.10 -9.28
C GLN A 212 7.34 14.57 -9.09
N PHE A 213 8.05 14.94 -10.16
CA PHE A 213 9.42 15.46 -10.08
C PHE A 213 9.54 16.73 -9.23
N SER A 214 8.51 17.58 -9.20
CA SER A 214 8.50 18.75 -8.30
C SER A 214 8.53 18.39 -6.80
N GLY A 215 8.17 17.16 -6.43
CA GLY A 215 8.28 16.65 -5.07
C GLY A 215 9.71 16.33 -4.64
N TRP A 216 10.64 16.14 -5.58
CA TRP A 216 11.98 15.64 -5.30
C TRP A 216 12.89 16.70 -4.68
N ASN A 217 13.93 16.24 -3.99
CA ASN A 217 15.06 17.03 -3.52
C ASN A 217 16.38 16.53 -4.13
N SER A 218 17.46 17.29 -3.92
CA SER A 218 18.77 16.99 -4.50
C SER A 218 19.35 15.64 -4.04
N SER A 219 19.16 15.23 -2.79
CA SER A 219 19.65 13.92 -2.29
C SER A 219 18.93 12.75 -2.97
N GLN A 220 17.61 12.86 -3.10
CA GLN A 220 16.78 11.86 -3.80
C GLN A 220 17.17 11.75 -5.27
N PHE A 221 17.31 12.90 -5.96
CA PHE A 221 17.66 12.90 -7.38
C PHE A 221 19.06 12.37 -7.63
N ASN A 222 20.02 12.69 -6.76
CA ASN A 222 21.39 12.22 -6.89
C ASN A 222 21.54 10.70 -6.64
N ALA A 223 20.54 10.04 -6.06
CA ALA A 223 20.49 8.59 -5.91
C ALA A 223 20.10 7.85 -7.21
N LEU A 224 19.61 8.58 -8.23
CA LEU A 224 19.25 7.99 -9.52
C LEU A 224 20.48 7.57 -10.31
N SER A 225 20.36 6.42 -11.00
CA SER A 225 21.35 5.99 -11.98
C SER A 225 21.35 6.92 -13.20
N THR A 226 22.44 6.91 -13.97
CA THR A 226 22.51 7.63 -15.25
C THR A 226 21.46 7.15 -16.25
N ASN A 227 21.12 5.86 -16.25
CA ASN A 227 20.04 5.31 -17.08
C ASN A 227 18.67 5.89 -16.67
N ASN A 228 18.41 6.07 -15.37
CA ASN A 228 17.18 6.71 -14.90
C ASN A 228 17.11 8.16 -15.39
N ILE A 229 18.19 8.93 -15.29
CA ILE A 229 18.23 10.32 -15.74
C ILE A 229 18.00 10.43 -17.25
N ALA A 230 18.63 9.57 -18.05
CA ALA A 230 18.42 9.52 -19.50
C ALA A 230 16.98 9.14 -19.88
N ALA A 231 16.26 8.42 -19.01
CA ALA A 231 14.87 7.99 -19.23
C ALA A 231 13.82 9.07 -18.89
N ILE A 232 14.17 10.18 -18.24
CA ILE A 232 13.21 11.25 -17.91
C ILE A 232 12.65 11.87 -19.20
N GLU A 233 11.33 11.88 -19.38
CA GLU A 233 10.74 12.49 -20.58
C GLU A 233 10.99 14.00 -20.61
N THR A 234 11.18 14.57 -21.82
CA THR A 234 11.46 16.00 -21.99
C THR A 234 10.38 16.91 -21.41
N ARG A 235 9.11 16.47 -21.46
CA ARG A 235 7.97 17.19 -20.88
C ARG A 235 8.03 17.30 -19.36
N ASP A 236 8.74 16.40 -18.70
CA ASP A 236 8.75 16.29 -17.24
C ASP A 236 9.89 17.04 -16.59
N LEU A 237 10.93 17.37 -17.37
CA LEU A 237 12.07 18.16 -16.92
C LEU A 237 11.64 19.50 -16.30
N VAL A 238 10.55 20.12 -16.78
CA VAL A 238 10.02 21.38 -16.22
C VAL A 238 9.66 21.27 -14.72
N GLY A 239 9.39 20.05 -14.24
CA GLY A 239 9.12 19.78 -12.83
C GLY A 239 10.36 19.82 -11.93
N LEU A 240 11.57 19.70 -12.49
CA LEU A 240 12.80 19.67 -11.71
C LEU A 240 13.12 21.04 -11.11
N LYS A 241 13.41 21.06 -9.81
CA LYS A 241 13.86 22.27 -9.12
C LYS A 241 15.24 22.67 -9.62
N THR A 242 15.50 23.98 -9.71
CA THR A 242 16.84 24.49 -10.01
C THR A 242 17.91 24.02 -9.03
N SER A 243 17.53 23.79 -7.77
CA SER A 243 18.41 23.20 -6.75
C SER A 243 18.86 21.76 -7.08
N ILE A 244 18.06 21.00 -7.82
CA ILE A 244 18.45 19.65 -8.30
C ILE A 244 19.49 19.80 -9.41
N ILE A 245 19.24 20.69 -10.37
CA ILE A 245 20.16 20.93 -11.51
C ILE A 245 21.54 21.38 -11.02
N ALA A 246 21.58 22.27 -10.02
CA ALA A 246 22.81 22.78 -9.42
C ALA A 246 23.66 21.68 -8.72
N THR A 247 23.05 20.56 -8.35
CA THR A 247 23.71 19.48 -7.59
C THR A 247 24.00 18.23 -8.40
N LEU A 248 23.69 18.21 -9.70
CA LEU A 248 23.98 17.07 -10.58
C LEU A 248 25.48 16.84 -10.65
N SER A 249 25.90 15.58 -10.53
CA SER A 249 27.29 15.21 -10.84
C SER A 249 27.56 15.35 -12.33
N SER A 250 28.83 15.50 -12.72
CA SER A 250 29.19 15.56 -14.15
C SER A 250 28.85 14.27 -14.91
N ASP A 251 28.85 13.11 -14.25
CA ASP A 251 28.43 11.86 -14.87
C ASP A 251 26.92 11.84 -15.14
N GLN A 252 26.13 12.33 -14.18
CA GLN A 252 24.67 12.47 -14.33
C GLN A 252 24.29 13.51 -15.37
N PHE A 253 25.03 14.62 -15.45
CA PHE A 253 24.77 15.66 -16.42
C PHE A 253 25.14 15.25 -17.85
N LYS A 254 26.25 14.51 -18.03
CA LYS A 254 26.71 14.03 -19.35
C LYS A 254 25.72 13.10 -20.04
N VAL A 255 24.89 12.37 -19.30
CA VAL A 255 23.91 11.45 -19.88
C VAL A 255 22.60 12.12 -20.32
N LEU A 256 22.43 13.42 -20.06
CA LEU A 256 21.30 14.17 -20.62
C LEU A 256 21.38 14.15 -22.15
N THR A 257 20.31 13.73 -22.79
CA THR A 257 20.18 13.77 -24.26
C THR A 257 20.15 15.21 -24.76
N THR A 258 20.41 15.42 -26.06
CA THR A 258 20.27 16.74 -26.69
C THR A 258 18.87 17.32 -26.51
N ASP A 259 17.84 16.46 -26.64
CA ASP A 259 16.44 16.85 -26.51
C ASP A 259 16.12 17.25 -25.06
N GLN A 260 16.68 16.54 -24.08
CA GLN A 260 16.55 16.90 -22.67
C GLN A 260 17.25 18.22 -22.35
N VAL A 261 18.47 18.45 -22.86
CA VAL A 261 19.16 19.74 -22.69
C VAL A 261 18.34 20.87 -23.29
N GLN A 262 17.77 20.68 -24.48
CA GLN A 262 16.90 21.68 -25.13
C GLN A 262 15.60 21.94 -24.36
N ALA A 263 15.06 20.93 -23.67
CA ALA A 263 13.82 21.05 -22.90
C ALA A 263 13.97 21.76 -21.54
N LEU A 264 15.20 21.97 -21.05
CA LEU A 264 15.43 22.72 -19.81
C LEU A 264 14.92 24.16 -19.93
N THR A 265 14.25 24.64 -18.88
CA THR A 265 13.87 26.05 -18.79
C THR A 265 15.09 26.96 -18.65
N SER A 266 14.96 28.25 -18.94
CA SER A 266 16.05 29.22 -18.73
C SER A 266 16.53 29.26 -17.27
N GLY A 267 15.61 29.15 -16.30
CA GLY A 267 15.96 29.10 -14.88
C GLY A 267 16.72 27.83 -14.48
N GLN A 268 16.36 26.68 -15.06
CA GLN A 268 17.11 25.43 -14.86
C GLN A 268 18.48 25.50 -15.51
N PHE A 269 18.56 26.06 -16.72
CA PHE A 269 19.83 26.21 -17.44
C PHE A 269 20.80 27.14 -16.70
N ALA A 270 20.30 28.26 -16.15
CA ALA A 270 21.09 29.17 -15.32
C ALA A 270 21.60 28.53 -14.02
N ALA A 271 20.99 27.42 -13.57
CA ALA A 271 21.39 26.70 -12.37
C ALA A 271 22.46 25.62 -12.64
N ILE A 272 22.87 25.39 -13.90
CA ILE A 272 23.91 24.41 -14.24
C ILE A 272 25.24 24.88 -13.64
N SER A 273 25.94 23.99 -12.93
CA SER A 273 27.26 24.30 -12.37
C SER A 273 28.31 24.55 -13.45
N THR A 274 29.34 25.33 -13.13
CA THR A 274 30.47 25.59 -14.05
C THR A 274 31.14 24.29 -14.52
N ASP A 275 31.29 23.31 -13.64
CA ASP A 275 31.85 22.00 -13.98
C ASP A 275 31.01 21.28 -15.03
N ASN A 276 29.67 21.34 -14.91
CA ASN A 276 28.76 20.71 -15.85
C ASN A 276 28.67 21.47 -17.19
N LEU A 277 28.73 22.81 -17.18
CA LEU A 277 28.85 23.61 -18.40
C LEU A 277 30.13 23.25 -19.17
N ASN A 278 31.26 23.09 -18.48
CA ASN A 278 32.53 22.67 -19.08
C ASN A 278 32.52 21.22 -19.56
N ALA A 279 31.63 20.39 -19.03
CA ALA A 279 31.49 18.98 -19.38
C ALA A 279 30.51 18.72 -20.54
N LEU A 280 29.86 19.75 -21.09
CA LEU A 280 28.95 19.62 -22.23
C LEU A 280 29.65 19.03 -23.46
N SER A 281 29.03 18.04 -24.08
CA SER A 281 29.45 17.55 -25.40
C SER A 281 29.15 18.56 -26.50
N THR A 282 29.85 18.47 -27.63
CA THR A 282 29.57 19.31 -28.81
C THR A 282 28.10 19.24 -29.24
N ASN A 283 27.50 18.05 -29.20
CA ASN A 283 26.10 17.87 -29.56
C ASN A 283 25.16 18.58 -28.57
N GLN A 284 25.44 18.51 -27.27
CA GLN A 284 24.65 19.22 -26.26
C GLN A 284 24.82 20.74 -26.37
N ILE A 285 26.03 21.25 -26.69
CA ILE A 285 26.26 22.68 -26.95
C ILE A 285 25.41 23.15 -28.15
N VAL A 286 25.39 22.37 -29.24
CA VAL A 286 24.58 22.67 -30.43
C VAL A 286 23.07 22.66 -30.12
N ALA A 287 22.63 21.85 -29.15
CA ALA A 287 21.23 21.77 -28.74
C ALA A 287 20.76 22.97 -27.87
N ILE A 288 21.67 23.83 -27.40
CA ILE A 288 21.32 24.99 -26.55
C ILE A 288 20.50 26.00 -27.37
N GLY A 289 19.28 26.27 -26.90
CA GLY A 289 18.41 27.29 -27.47
C GLY A 289 18.82 28.72 -27.10
N THR A 290 18.34 29.70 -27.86
CA THR A 290 18.65 31.13 -27.63
C THR A 290 18.28 31.61 -26.24
N ASN A 291 17.13 31.17 -25.70
CA ASN A 291 16.69 31.54 -24.35
C ASN A 291 17.57 30.96 -23.25
N GLN A 292 18.14 29.77 -23.47
CA GLN A 292 19.05 29.10 -22.53
C GLN A 292 20.43 29.77 -22.57
N ALA A 293 20.95 30.03 -23.77
CA ALA A 293 22.20 30.77 -23.96
C ALA A 293 22.14 32.17 -23.32
N ALA A 294 21.00 32.87 -23.44
CA ALA A 294 20.79 34.18 -22.81
C ALA A 294 20.68 34.11 -21.27
N ALA A 295 20.39 32.94 -20.70
CA ALA A 295 20.31 32.73 -19.27
C ALA A 295 21.69 32.49 -18.62
N LEU A 296 22.74 32.26 -19.42
CA LEU A 296 24.11 32.16 -18.93
C LEU A 296 24.60 33.52 -18.43
N THR A 297 25.03 33.55 -17.18
CA THR A 297 25.74 34.69 -16.59
C THR A 297 27.23 34.37 -16.52
N SER A 298 28.08 35.40 -16.54
CA SER A 298 29.49 35.20 -16.18
C SER A 298 29.60 34.71 -14.74
N ALA A 299 30.40 33.68 -14.51
CA ALA A 299 30.77 33.21 -13.18
C ALA A 299 31.74 34.18 -12.48
#